data_AF-A0A925CC06-F1
#
_entry.id   AF-A0A925CC06-F1
#
_cell.length_a   1.000
_cell.length_b   1.000
_cell.length_c   1.000
_cell.angle_alpha   90.00
_cell.angle_beta   90.00
_cell.angle_gamma   90.00
#
_symmetry.space_group_name_H-M   'P 1'
#
loop_
_entity.id
_entity.type
_entity.pdbx_description
1 polymer ?
#
loop_
_entity_poly.entity_id
_entity_poly.type
_entity_poly.pdbx_seq_one_letter_code
_entity_poly.pdbx_strand_id
1 'polypeptide(L)'
;MPFSTDRSLLALEPNLFRDISWTGQQLLSAVGSISGTTLTLATGDAAAVGITAGHVALVGSVSLEITARLSATTLTVSRLRASVTDPVIPPPILINQPVVITTFTPQAAIVHDTIVRLLGLDSGLEGHPTAADITNPTPLALLEALGALQLIHVAASSLSPDSATAARAEHYRKRFAQQRTITAASIDLDSDGLPDAVRHLGFAQLFR
;
A
#
# COMPACT_ATOMS: atom_id res chain seq x y z
N MET A 1 -1.53 11.62 1.34
CA MET A 1 -1.55 10.36 0.56
C MET A 1 -0.78 9.33 1.36
N PRO A 2 -1.25 8.08 1.44
CA PRO A 2 -0.57 7.02 2.17
C PRO A 2 0.91 6.87 1.75
N PHE A 3 1.79 6.56 2.70
CA PHE A 3 3.22 6.32 2.42
C PHE A 3 3.44 4.96 1.75
N SER A 4 2.54 4.02 1.98
CA SER A 4 2.54 2.67 1.42
C SER A 4 1.58 2.56 0.23
N THR A 5 1.81 1.55 -0.61
CA THR A 5 0.90 1.22 -1.72
C THR A 5 0.46 -0.23 -1.61
N ASP A 6 -0.50 -0.66 -2.45
CA ASP A 6 -0.90 -2.07 -2.52
C ASP A 6 0.28 -3.01 -2.80
N ARG A 7 1.27 -2.56 -3.59
CA ARG A 7 2.56 -3.26 -3.78
C ARG A 7 3.29 -3.49 -2.45
N SER A 8 3.31 -2.52 -1.54
CA SER A 8 3.93 -2.67 -0.22
C SER A 8 3.26 -3.79 0.58
N LEU A 9 1.93 -3.92 0.48
CA LEU A 9 1.17 -5.01 1.09
C LEU A 9 1.50 -6.35 0.44
N LEU A 10 1.58 -6.40 -0.90
CA LEU A 10 1.96 -7.60 -1.64
C LEU A 10 3.36 -8.09 -1.26
N ALA A 11 4.29 -7.18 -0.98
CA ALA A 11 5.65 -7.52 -0.56
C ALA A 11 5.72 -8.23 0.80
N LEU A 12 4.78 -7.91 1.69
CA LEU A 12 4.71 -8.51 3.03
C LEU A 12 3.82 -9.75 3.06
N GLU A 13 2.72 -9.74 2.31
CA GLU A 13 1.71 -10.79 2.25
C GLU A 13 1.39 -11.15 0.78
N PRO A 14 2.20 -12.02 0.14
CA PRO A 14 2.09 -12.31 -1.30
C PRO A 14 0.73 -12.86 -1.75
N ASN A 15 0.01 -13.52 -0.85
CA ASN A 15 -1.28 -14.14 -1.13
C ASN A 15 -2.48 -13.22 -0.82
N LEU A 16 -2.25 -12.01 -0.29
CA LEU A 16 -3.31 -11.12 0.20
C LEU A 16 -4.43 -10.92 -0.83
N PHE A 17 -4.06 -10.50 -2.04
CA PHE A 17 -5.00 -10.13 -3.11
C PHE A 17 -5.74 -11.33 -3.72
N ARG A 18 -5.26 -12.56 -3.47
CA ARG A 18 -5.93 -13.80 -3.86
C ARG A 18 -6.91 -14.26 -2.78
N ASP A 19 -6.47 -14.19 -1.51
CA ASP A 19 -7.18 -14.79 -0.39
C ASP A 19 -8.24 -13.85 0.20
N ILE A 20 -8.07 -12.52 0.07
CA ILE A 20 -8.99 -11.50 0.57
C ILE A 20 -9.42 -10.60 -0.58
N SER A 21 -10.71 -10.63 -0.92
CA SER A 21 -11.32 -9.73 -1.89
C SER A 21 -12.66 -9.24 -1.37
N TRP A 22 -12.82 -7.92 -1.32
CA TRP A 22 -14.08 -7.27 -0.97
C TRP A 22 -14.58 -6.49 -2.17
N THR A 23 -15.83 -6.72 -2.55
CA THR A 23 -16.44 -6.06 -3.71
C THR A 23 -16.38 -4.54 -3.63
N GLY A 24 -16.53 -3.96 -2.43
CA GLY A 24 -16.45 -2.51 -2.22
C GLY A 24 -15.04 -1.91 -2.38
N GLN A 25 -14.02 -2.74 -2.55
CA GLN A 25 -12.62 -2.34 -2.76
C GLN A 25 -12.07 -2.82 -4.11
N GLN A 26 -12.90 -3.48 -4.91
CA GLN A 26 -12.56 -3.88 -6.26
C GLN A 26 -12.71 -2.68 -7.19
N LEU A 27 -11.60 -2.22 -7.76
CA LEU A 27 -11.58 -1.12 -8.72
C LEU A 27 -12.03 -1.58 -10.11
N LEU A 28 -11.63 -2.79 -10.50
CA LEU A 28 -11.89 -3.33 -11.83
C LEU A 28 -11.96 -4.85 -11.81
N SER A 29 -12.89 -5.41 -12.59
CA SER A 29 -12.93 -6.84 -12.94
C SER A 29 -13.16 -6.96 -14.44
N ALA A 30 -12.30 -7.72 -15.11
CA ALA A 30 -12.29 -7.89 -16.56
C ALA A 30 -11.68 -9.24 -16.94
N VAL A 31 -11.56 -9.47 -18.26
CA VAL A 31 -10.69 -10.50 -18.82
C VAL A 31 -9.47 -9.79 -19.41
N GLY A 32 -8.29 -10.38 -19.32
CA GLY A 32 -7.08 -9.81 -19.88
C GLY A 32 -6.03 -10.84 -20.26
N SER A 33 -5.06 -10.38 -21.04
CA SER A 33 -3.92 -11.18 -21.51
C SER A 33 -2.61 -10.46 -21.24
N ILE A 34 -1.56 -11.22 -20.97
CA ILE A 34 -0.21 -10.75 -20.70
C ILE A 34 0.71 -11.19 -21.84
N SER A 35 1.44 -10.25 -22.41
CA SER A 35 2.57 -10.49 -23.30
C SER A 35 3.76 -9.64 -22.85
N GLY A 36 4.89 -10.28 -22.55
CA GLY A 36 6.01 -9.63 -21.90
C GLY A 36 5.60 -9.02 -20.55
N THR A 37 5.69 -7.70 -20.42
CA THR A 37 5.27 -6.94 -19.23
C THR A 37 3.97 -6.17 -19.45
N THR A 38 3.29 -6.40 -20.57
CA THR A 38 2.07 -5.68 -20.94
C THR A 38 0.85 -6.53 -20.62
N LEU A 39 0.03 -6.04 -19.69
CA LEU A 39 -1.32 -6.54 -19.45
C LEU A 39 -2.30 -5.74 -20.31
N THR A 40 -3.04 -6.43 -21.17
CA THR A 40 -4.11 -5.86 -22.00
C THR A 40 -5.46 -6.37 -21.50
N LEU A 41 -6.33 -5.46 -21.10
CA LEU A 41 -7.70 -5.72 -20.68
C LEU A 41 -8.62 -5.76 -21.91
N ALA A 42 -9.52 -6.73 -21.95
CA ALA A 42 -10.55 -6.84 -22.98
C ALA A 42 -11.66 -5.79 -22.81
N THR A 43 -11.93 -5.41 -21.56
CA THR A 43 -12.97 -4.44 -21.18
C THR A 43 -12.52 -3.62 -19.97
N GLY A 44 -13.27 -2.56 -19.68
CA GLY A 44 -13.02 -1.66 -18.55
C GLY A 44 -12.15 -0.47 -18.91
N ASP A 45 -12.09 0.49 -17.99
CA ASP A 45 -11.28 1.69 -18.12
C ASP A 45 -10.49 1.91 -16.83
N ALA A 46 -9.22 1.48 -16.86
CA ALA A 46 -8.28 1.62 -15.77
C ALA A 46 -8.01 3.09 -15.42
N ALA A 47 -8.16 4.02 -16.35
CA ALA A 47 -7.99 5.43 -16.06
C ALA A 47 -9.20 5.99 -15.29
N ALA A 48 -10.41 5.64 -15.72
CA ALA A 48 -11.65 6.11 -15.09
C ALA A 48 -11.81 5.65 -13.64
N VAL A 49 -11.29 4.47 -13.28
CA VAL A 49 -11.33 3.93 -11.90
C VAL A 49 -10.04 4.22 -11.10
N GLY A 50 -9.17 5.09 -11.62
CA GLY A 50 -8.00 5.58 -10.88
C GLY A 50 -6.87 4.56 -10.71
N ILE A 51 -6.76 3.54 -11.56
CA ILE A 51 -5.68 2.56 -11.47
C ILE A 51 -4.34 3.18 -11.92
N THR A 52 -3.33 3.14 -11.06
CA THR A 52 -1.99 3.69 -11.34
C THR A 52 -0.88 2.74 -10.93
N ALA A 53 0.37 3.18 -11.09
CA ALA A 53 1.53 2.50 -10.52
C ALA A 53 1.36 2.33 -9.00
N GLY A 54 1.79 1.18 -8.47
CA GLY A 54 1.69 0.84 -7.05
C GLY A 54 0.46 0.02 -6.68
N HIS A 55 -0.55 -0.07 -7.54
CA HIS A 55 -1.66 -1.03 -7.42
C HIS A 55 -1.22 -2.47 -7.75
N VAL A 56 -2.08 -3.44 -7.45
CA VAL A 56 -1.85 -4.86 -7.71
C VAL A 56 -2.98 -5.45 -8.55
N ALA A 57 -2.63 -6.20 -9.60
CA ALA A 57 -3.57 -6.97 -10.40
C ALA A 57 -3.44 -8.46 -10.08
N LEU A 58 -4.55 -9.12 -9.79
CA LEU A 58 -4.64 -10.57 -9.77
C LEU A 58 -5.08 -11.03 -11.17
N VAL A 59 -4.18 -11.69 -11.90
CA VAL A 59 -4.44 -12.25 -13.23
C VAL A 59 -4.47 -13.77 -13.14
N GLY A 60 -5.64 -14.37 -13.29
CA GLY A 60 -5.89 -15.76 -12.91
C GLY A 60 -5.63 -15.96 -11.41
N SER A 61 -4.53 -16.63 -11.08
CA SER A 61 -4.09 -16.85 -9.68
C SER A 61 -2.78 -16.12 -9.33
N VAL A 62 -2.31 -15.21 -10.20
CA VAL A 62 -1.00 -14.56 -10.07
C VAL A 62 -1.18 -13.09 -9.72
N SER A 63 -0.70 -12.69 -8.54
CA SER A 63 -0.64 -11.29 -8.11
C SER A 63 0.56 -10.60 -8.75
N LEU A 64 0.34 -9.47 -9.43
CA LEU A 64 1.33 -8.70 -10.14
C LEU A 64 1.29 -7.24 -9.69
N GLU A 65 2.45 -6.62 -9.48
CA GLU A 65 2.49 -5.17 -9.27
C GLU A 65 2.23 -4.45 -10.60
N ILE A 66 1.43 -3.40 -10.57
CA ILE A 66 1.24 -2.48 -11.69
C ILE A 66 2.33 -1.42 -11.58
N THR A 67 3.17 -1.32 -12.62
CA THR A 67 4.30 -0.37 -12.65
C THR A 67 3.98 0.88 -13.43
N ALA A 68 3.03 0.82 -14.37
CA ALA A 68 2.51 1.97 -15.09
C ALA A 68 1.13 1.70 -15.69
N ARG A 69 0.33 2.75 -15.88
CA ARG A 69 -0.85 2.73 -16.75
C ARG A 69 -0.49 3.41 -18.06
N LEU A 70 -0.59 2.68 -19.17
CA LEU A 70 -0.27 3.19 -20.52
C LEU A 70 -1.51 3.75 -21.23
N SER A 71 -2.68 3.16 -20.99
CA SER A 71 -3.97 3.58 -21.54
C SER A 71 -5.12 3.14 -20.61
N ALA A 72 -6.37 3.36 -21.04
CA ALA A 72 -7.56 2.84 -20.36
C ALA A 72 -7.57 1.30 -20.25
N THR A 73 -6.97 0.58 -21.20
CA THR A 73 -7.02 -0.89 -21.25
C THR A 73 -5.63 -1.55 -21.24
N THR A 74 -4.57 -0.76 -21.13
CA THR A 74 -3.19 -1.27 -21.20
C THR A 74 -2.40 -0.83 -19.98
N LEU A 75 -1.84 -1.81 -19.27
CA LEU A 75 -1.02 -1.62 -18.07
C LEU A 75 0.35 -2.27 -18.27
N THR A 76 1.38 -1.69 -17.66
CA THR A 76 2.65 -2.38 -17.45
C THR A 76 2.60 -3.09 -16.10
N VAL A 77 2.90 -4.39 -16.09
CA VAL A 77 2.87 -5.27 -14.93
C VAL A 77 4.21 -5.96 -14.74
N SER A 78 4.49 -6.31 -13.48
CA SER A 78 5.70 -7.02 -13.07
C SER A 78 5.35 -8.10 -12.06
N ARG A 79 6.16 -9.16 -12.02
CA ARG A 79 6.33 -9.89 -10.75
C ARG A 79 6.92 -8.94 -9.72
N LEU A 80 6.62 -9.17 -8.44
CA LEU A 80 7.11 -8.33 -7.35
C LEU A 80 8.64 -8.18 -7.42
N ARG A 81 9.09 -6.93 -7.62
CA ARG A 81 10.50 -6.53 -7.56
C ARG A 81 10.94 -6.29 -6.11
N ALA A 82 12.25 -6.28 -5.87
CA ALA A 82 12.79 -5.90 -4.57
C ALA A 82 12.59 -4.38 -4.34
N SER A 83 13.02 -3.56 -5.29
CA SER A 83 12.80 -2.11 -5.30
C SER A 83 11.86 -1.67 -6.44
N VAL A 84 11.21 -0.52 -6.27
CA VAL A 84 10.39 0.13 -7.31
C VAL A 84 11.23 0.67 -8.47
N THR A 85 12.54 0.85 -8.26
CA THR A 85 13.50 1.31 -9.27
C THR A 85 14.14 0.15 -10.05
N ASP A 86 13.95 -1.09 -9.59
CA ASP A 86 14.56 -2.25 -10.25
C ASP A 86 13.89 -2.51 -11.61
N PRO A 87 14.59 -3.16 -12.56
CA PRO A 87 14.01 -3.57 -13.82
C PRO A 87 12.73 -4.40 -13.63
N VAL A 88 11.77 -4.21 -14.53
CA VAL A 88 10.51 -4.96 -14.57
C VAL A 88 10.79 -6.43 -14.81
N ILE A 89 10.22 -7.31 -13.97
CA ILE A 89 10.38 -8.75 -14.05
C ILE A 89 9.17 -9.32 -14.82
N PRO A 90 9.37 -9.89 -16.02
CA PRO A 90 8.26 -10.37 -16.83
C PRO A 90 7.52 -11.52 -16.14
N PRO A 91 6.19 -11.43 -16.01
CA PRO A 91 5.36 -12.57 -15.60
C PRO A 91 5.22 -13.61 -16.73
N PRO A 92 4.68 -14.81 -16.42
CA PRO A 92 4.31 -15.78 -17.44
C PRO A 92 3.31 -15.19 -18.45
N ILE A 93 3.37 -15.68 -19.69
CA ILE A 93 2.36 -15.38 -20.70
C ILE A 93 1.03 -15.98 -20.23
N LEU A 94 0.00 -15.16 -20.18
CA LEU A 94 -1.36 -15.54 -19.79
C LEU A 94 -2.32 -15.04 -20.86
N ILE A 95 -3.25 -15.88 -21.31
CA ILE A 95 -4.19 -15.53 -22.37
C ILE A 95 -5.61 -15.67 -21.82
N ASN A 96 -6.42 -14.64 -22.04
CA ASN A 96 -7.85 -14.57 -21.69
C ASN A 96 -8.14 -15.01 -20.24
N GLN A 97 -7.32 -14.55 -19.30
CA GLN A 97 -7.49 -14.85 -17.88
C GLN A 97 -8.40 -13.82 -17.20
N PRO A 98 -9.14 -14.22 -16.15
CA PRO A 98 -9.80 -13.25 -15.26
C PRO A 98 -8.77 -12.28 -14.67
N VAL A 99 -9.10 -11.00 -14.65
CA VAL A 99 -8.30 -9.93 -14.05
C VAL A 99 -9.14 -9.24 -13.00
N VAL A 100 -8.63 -9.18 -11.77
CA VAL A 100 -9.23 -8.41 -10.69
C VAL A 100 -8.19 -7.45 -10.15
N ILE A 101 -8.54 -6.18 -10.03
CA ILE A 101 -7.70 -5.15 -9.43
C ILE A 101 -8.44 -4.62 -8.21
N THR A 102 -7.88 -4.91 -7.04
CA THR A 102 -8.42 -4.54 -5.73
C THR A 102 -7.42 -3.63 -5.02
N THR A 103 -7.93 -2.65 -4.27
CA THR A 103 -7.08 -1.76 -3.48
C THR A 103 -7.44 -1.78 -2.01
N PHE A 104 -6.41 -1.80 -1.17
CA PHE A 104 -6.55 -1.64 0.28
C PHE A 104 -6.11 -0.23 0.73
N THR A 105 -6.04 0.72 -0.21
CA THR A 105 -5.80 2.14 0.06
C THR A 105 -6.67 2.70 1.19
N PRO A 106 -7.98 2.34 1.34
CA PRO A 106 -8.77 2.80 2.48
C PRO A 106 -8.19 2.42 3.85
N GLN A 107 -7.67 1.19 4.01
CA GLN A 107 -7.02 0.75 5.25
C GLN A 107 -5.68 1.44 5.45
N ALA A 108 -4.90 1.60 4.37
CA ALA A 108 -3.65 2.36 4.41
C ALA A 108 -3.88 3.83 4.82
N ALA A 109 -4.94 4.47 4.31
CA ALA A 109 -5.31 5.84 4.67
C ALA A 109 -5.68 6.00 6.15
N ILE A 110 -6.43 5.07 6.73
CA ILE A 110 -6.74 5.09 8.18
C ILE A 110 -5.46 5.06 9.02
N VAL A 111 -4.50 4.21 8.62
CA VAL A 111 -3.23 4.08 9.32
C VAL A 111 -2.34 5.31 9.08
N HIS A 112 -2.33 5.83 7.85
CA HIS A 112 -1.64 7.05 7.47
C HIS A 112 -2.04 8.21 8.39
N ASP A 113 -3.33 8.50 8.48
CA ASP A 113 -3.83 9.61 9.29
C ASP A 113 -3.50 9.42 10.77
N THR A 114 -3.51 8.17 11.24
CA THR A 114 -3.08 7.84 12.62
C THR A 114 -1.60 8.14 12.82
N ILE A 115 -0.73 7.77 11.89
CA ILE A 115 0.72 8.05 11.94
C ILE A 115 0.97 9.57 11.91
N VAL A 116 0.33 10.29 10.98
CA VAL A 116 0.45 11.75 10.83
C VAL A 116 0.02 12.46 12.12
N ARG A 117 -1.10 12.04 12.74
CA ARG A 117 -1.53 12.55 14.06
C ARG A 117 -0.54 12.27 15.17
N LEU A 118 -0.01 11.05 15.25
CA LEU A 118 0.98 10.69 16.25
C LEU A 118 2.29 11.46 16.10
N LEU A 119 2.63 11.88 14.87
CA LEU A 119 3.76 12.78 14.60
C LEU A 119 3.43 14.25 14.88
N GLY A 120 2.18 14.61 15.17
CA GLY A 120 1.77 16.00 15.36
C GLY A 120 1.80 16.81 14.06
N LEU A 121 1.47 16.19 12.93
CA LEU A 121 1.45 16.80 11.59
C LEU A 121 0.02 17.04 11.05
N ASP A 122 -1.01 16.82 11.88
CA ASP A 122 -2.44 16.96 11.52
C ASP A 122 -3.03 18.33 11.92
N SER A 123 -2.21 19.39 11.97
CA SER A 123 -2.67 20.67 12.52
C SER A 123 -3.61 21.44 11.58
N GLY A 124 -3.50 21.25 10.26
CA GLY A 124 -4.29 21.98 9.26
C GLY A 124 -4.10 23.50 9.28
N LEU A 125 -3.16 23.99 10.10
CA LEU A 125 -2.83 25.40 10.27
C LEU A 125 -1.77 25.80 9.24
N GLU A 126 -1.94 26.98 8.62
CA GLU A 126 -0.92 27.53 7.72
C GLU A 126 0.41 27.71 8.47
N GLY A 127 1.52 27.35 7.81
CA GLY A 127 2.87 27.46 8.38
C GLY A 127 3.26 26.32 9.33
N HIS A 128 2.42 25.30 9.51
CA HIS A 128 2.78 24.11 10.26
C HIS A 128 3.19 22.95 9.35
N PRO A 129 4.13 22.10 9.81
CA PRO A 129 4.57 20.95 9.04
C PRO A 129 3.44 19.93 8.88
N THR A 130 3.40 19.33 7.71
CA THR A 130 2.45 18.35 7.22
C THR A 130 3.19 17.05 6.85
N ALA A 131 2.44 16.05 6.38
CA ALA A 131 3.04 14.82 5.87
C ALA A 131 3.93 15.04 4.61
N ALA A 132 3.73 16.14 3.88
CA ALA A 132 4.55 16.45 2.70
C ALA A 132 5.98 16.86 3.06
N ASP A 133 6.18 17.35 4.29
CA ASP A 133 7.46 17.84 4.78
C ASP A 133 8.35 16.71 5.34
N ILE A 134 7.90 15.46 5.25
CA ILE A 134 8.69 14.30 5.65
C ILE A 134 9.69 13.95 4.55
N THR A 135 10.98 13.99 4.90
CA THR A 135 12.08 13.72 3.96
C THR A 135 12.45 12.24 3.86
N ASN A 136 12.00 11.41 4.80
CA ASN A 136 12.30 9.97 4.85
C ASN A 136 11.02 9.09 4.87
N PRO A 137 10.20 9.05 3.82
CA PRO A 137 8.92 8.32 3.85
C PRO A 137 9.06 6.79 3.94
N THR A 138 10.20 6.21 3.55
CA THR A 138 10.36 4.75 3.41
C THR A 138 10.12 3.95 4.71
N PRO A 139 10.68 4.33 5.88
CA PRO A 139 10.39 3.63 7.13
C PRO A 139 8.91 3.75 7.55
N LEU A 140 8.28 4.88 7.24
CA LEU A 140 6.85 5.09 7.51
C LEU A 140 5.98 4.24 6.59
N ALA A 141 6.38 4.02 5.34
CA ALA A 141 5.68 3.13 4.41
C ALA A 141 5.61 1.68 4.93
N LEU A 142 6.69 1.17 5.53
CA LEU A 142 6.67 -0.15 6.16
C LEU A 142 5.73 -0.18 7.37
N LEU A 143 5.81 0.83 8.24
CA LEU A 143 4.95 0.94 9.40
C LEU A 143 3.47 0.99 8.99
N GLU A 144 3.15 1.83 8.00
CA GLU A 144 1.80 2.00 7.48
C GLU A 144 1.28 0.69 6.87
N ALA A 145 2.10 -0.01 6.07
CA ALA A 145 1.74 -1.30 5.48
C ALA A 145 1.44 -2.36 6.55
N LEU A 146 2.22 -2.41 7.65
CA LEU A 146 1.97 -3.34 8.76
C LEU A 146 0.64 -3.02 9.47
N GLY A 147 0.34 -1.75 9.70
CA GLY A 147 -0.94 -1.33 10.28
C GLY A 147 -2.12 -1.62 9.35
N ALA A 148 -1.95 -1.39 8.05
CA ALA A 148 -2.97 -1.71 7.05
C ALA A 148 -3.26 -3.22 7.01
N LEU A 149 -2.22 -4.07 6.97
CA LEU A 149 -2.38 -5.53 7.02
C LEU A 149 -3.08 -6.00 8.29
N GLN A 150 -2.79 -5.39 9.44
CA GLN A 150 -3.54 -5.65 10.66
C GLN A 150 -5.03 -5.37 10.46
N LEU A 151 -5.40 -4.17 10.00
CA LEU A 151 -6.81 -3.80 9.78
C LEU A 151 -7.50 -4.73 8.78
N ILE A 152 -6.80 -5.10 7.70
CA ILE A 152 -7.34 -5.98 6.67
C ILE A 152 -7.66 -7.36 7.26
N HIS A 153 -6.72 -7.94 7.99
CA HIS A 153 -6.91 -9.27 8.59
C HIS A 153 -7.92 -9.26 9.74
N VAL A 154 -8.00 -8.20 10.56
CA VAL A 154 -9.05 -8.05 11.57
C VAL A 154 -10.44 -8.04 10.93
N ALA A 155 -10.62 -7.26 9.87
CA ALA A 155 -11.90 -7.19 9.16
C ALA A 155 -12.25 -8.55 8.52
N ALA A 156 -11.28 -9.21 7.90
CA ALA A 156 -11.47 -10.51 7.27
C ALA A 156 -11.72 -11.66 8.27
N SER A 157 -11.24 -11.55 9.52
CA SER A 157 -11.48 -12.54 10.58
C SER A 157 -12.72 -12.27 11.43
N SER A 158 -13.49 -11.21 11.14
CA SER A 158 -14.61 -10.76 11.98
C SER A 158 -15.67 -11.83 12.26
N LEU A 159 -15.87 -12.77 11.34
CA LEU A 159 -16.82 -13.90 11.48
C LEU A 159 -16.17 -15.19 12.00
N SER A 160 -14.84 -15.23 12.14
CA SER A 160 -14.11 -16.42 12.58
C SER A 160 -12.84 -16.04 13.36
N PRO A 161 -12.97 -15.77 14.67
CA PRO A 161 -11.88 -15.26 15.50
C PRO A 161 -10.75 -16.28 15.75
N ASP A 162 -11.00 -17.58 15.54
CA ASP A 162 -9.99 -18.64 15.67
C ASP A 162 -9.36 -19.04 14.32
N SER A 163 -9.61 -18.27 13.27
CA SER A 163 -9.08 -18.54 11.92
C SER A 163 -7.60 -18.22 11.78
N ALA A 164 -6.95 -18.80 10.75
CA ALA A 164 -5.60 -18.40 10.35
C ALA A 164 -5.49 -16.89 10.05
N THR A 165 -6.58 -16.28 9.58
CA THR A 165 -6.69 -14.84 9.34
C THR A 165 -6.59 -14.04 10.65
N ALA A 166 -7.23 -14.50 11.73
CA ALA A 166 -7.11 -13.87 13.04
C ALA A 166 -5.69 -13.97 13.60
N ALA A 167 -5.02 -15.11 13.40
CA ALA A 167 -3.61 -15.26 13.78
C ALA A 167 -2.70 -14.30 12.99
N ARG A 168 -2.97 -14.08 11.70
CA ARG A 168 -2.26 -13.06 10.89
C ARG A 168 -2.53 -11.65 11.40
N ALA A 169 -3.78 -11.32 11.76
CA ALA A 169 -4.12 -10.03 12.35
C ALA A 169 -3.28 -9.73 13.59
N GLU A 170 -3.18 -10.70 14.51
CA GLU A 170 -2.38 -10.57 15.73
C GLU A 170 -0.88 -10.49 15.44
N HIS A 171 -0.38 -11.25 14.47
CA HIS A 171 1.00 -11.16 14.01
C HIS A 171 1.35 -9.74 13.53
N TYR A 172 0.52 -9.17 12.64
CA TYR A 172 0.75 -7.82 12.11
C TYR A 172 0.55 -6.74 13.18
N ARG A 173 -0.38 -6.91 14.13
CA ARG A 173 -0.52 -6.02 15.29
C ARG A 173 0.78 -5.93 16.10
N LYS A 174 1.40 -7.08 16.42
CA LYS A 174 2.67 -7.13 17.16
C LYS A 174 3.81 -6.47 16.39
N ARG A 175 3.95 -6.77 15.10
CA ARG A 175 4.97 -6.17 14.24
C ARG A 175 4.77 -4.67 14.08
N PHE A 176 3.54 -4.19 13.91
CA PHE A 176 3.22 -2.77 13.87
C PHE A 176 3.65 -2.07 15.17
N ALA A 177 3.31 -2.64 16.33
CA ALA A 177 3.71 -2.09 17.62
C ALA A 177 5.23 -2.01 17.80
N GLN A 178 5.95 -3.05 17.40
CA GLN A 178 7.43 -3.09 17.43
C GLN A 178 8.03 -2.08 16.45
N GLN A 179 7.52 -2.01 15.22
CA GLN A 179 8.02 -1.07 14.22
C GLN A 179 7.77 0.38 14.66
N ARG A 180 6.65 0.66 15.33
CA ARG A 180 6.30 1.99 15.83
C ARG A 180 7.30 2.54 16.84
N THR A 181 7.90 1.69 17.68
CA THR A 181 8.86 2.16 18.71
C THR A 181 10.19 2.58 18.11
N ILE A 182 10.58 2.00 16.96
CA ILE A 182 11.87 2.25 16.32
C ILE A 182 11.78 3.21 15.13
N THR A 183 10.58 3.49 14.62
CA THR A 183 10.39 4.36 13.46
C THR A 183 10.45 5.83 13.84
N ALA A 184 11.18 6.61 13.06
CA ALA A 184 11.35 8.04 13.21
C ALA A 184 11.05 8.75 11.88
N ALA A 185 10.35 9.87 11.95
CA ALA A 185 10.12 10.76 10.82
C ALA A 185 11.11 11.93 10.90
N SER A 186 11.85 12.13 9.83
CA SER A 186 12.69 13.29 9.58
C SER A 186 11.86 14.33 8.84
N ILE A 187 11.79 15.54 9.38
CA ILE A 187 10.88 16.60 8.94
C ILE A 187 11.70 17.82 8.56
N ASP A 188 11.44 18.34 7.37
CA ASP A 188 11.88 19.63 6.86
C ASP A 188 10.92 20.72 7.38
N LEU A 189 11.44 21.76 8.02
CA LEU A 189 10.64 22.84 8.59
C LEU A 189 10.80 24.15 7.83
N ASP A 190 11.81 24.29 6.97
CA ASP A 190 12.11 25.52 6.23
C ASP A 190 12.01 25.38 4.69
N SER A 191 11.65 24.18 4.22
CA SER A 191 11.47 23.82 2.81
C SER A 191 12.77 23.80 2.00
N ASP A 192 13.93 23.58 2.62
CA ASP A 192 15.21 23.42 1.92
C ASP A 192 15.49 21.98 1.44
N GLY A 193 14.61 21.03 1.79
CA GLY A 193 14.70 19.61 1.46
C GLY A 193 15.57 18.79 2.41
N LEU A 194 16.14 19.40 3.45
CA LEU A 194 16.95 18.77 4.49
C LEU A 194 16.13 18.59 5.78
N PRO A 195 16.47 17.58 6.60
CA PRO A 195 15.75 17.35 7.84
C PRO A 195 16.19 18.29 8.96
N ASP A 196 15.28 19.13 9.44
CA ASP A 196 15.47 20.01 10.60
C ASP A 196 15.14 19.34 11.93
N ALA A 197 14.17 18.43 11.90
CA ALA A 197 13.66 17.78 13.09
C ALA A 197 13.48 16.27 12.90
N VAL A 198 13.61 15.53 13.99
CA VAL A 198 13.30 14.09 14.04
C VAL A 198 12.20 13.87 15.08
N ARG A 199 11.09 13.28 14.66
CA ARG A 199 9.96 12.92 15.54
C ARG A 199 9.82 11.41 15.62
N HIS A 200 9.68 10.90 16.84
CA HIS A 200 9.50 9.49 17.13
C HIS A 200 8.07 9.20 17.58
N LEU A 201 7.47 8.13 17.04
CA LEU A 201 6.09 7.72 17.37
C LEU A 201 5.96 7.07 18.76
N GLY A 202 7.09 6.71 19.38
CA GLY A 202 7.15 6.01 20.67
C GLY A 202 7.19 6.89 21.91
N PHE A 203 7.36 8.21 21.76
CA PHE A 203 7.56 9.13 22.89
C PHE A 203 6.50 10.22 22.87
N ALA A 204 5.84 10.44 24.01
CA ALA A 204 5.01 11.63 24.20
C ALA A 204 5.92 12.86 24.25
N GLN A 205 5.70 13.83 23.37
CA GLN A 205 6.42 15.09 23.40
C GLN A 205 5.90 15.91 24.58
N LEU A 206 6.69 15.98 25.66
CA LEU A 206 6.39 16.85 26.80
C LEU A 206 6.73 18.28 26.39
N PHE A 207 5.71 19.07 26.05
CA PHE A 207 5.85 20.51 25.89
C PHE A 207 6.00 21.17 27.28
N ARG A 208 6.99 22.04 27.43
CA ARG A 208 7.22 22.85 28.63
C ARG A 208 6.70 24.26 28.41
#